data_AF-L5LRQ4-F1
#
_entry.id   AF-L5LRQ4-F1
#
_cell.length_a   1.000
_cell.length_b   1.000
_cell.length_c   1.000
_cell.angle_alpha   90.00
_cell.angle_beta   90.00
_cell.angle_gamma   90.00
#
_symmetry.space_group_name_H-M   'P 1'
#
loop_
_entity.id
_entity.type
_entity.pdbx_description
1 polymer ?
#
loop_
_entity_poly.entity_id
_entity_poly.type
_entity_poly.pdbx_seq_one_letter_code
_entity_poly.pdbx_strand_id
1 'polypeptide(L)'
;MQPTQPWEEEAGPAPPPTGHQGYEQLNVKREPLQLIQPQFKTPLPARQPEVFPPSFSELPLPPLELFDLDETFSSEKSRLAQITNKCTEEDLEFYVRKCGDILGVTNKLPTDQQDAKYILEHIFFQVVEFKKLKQEHDIDTNETAFQDNF
;
A
#
# COMPACT_ATOMS: atom_id res chain seq x y z
N MET A 1 61.19 -22.35 -85.44
CA MET A 1 60.89 -21.12 -86.21
C MET A 1 59.53 -20.64 -85.71
N GLN A 2 59.31 -19.47 -85.12
CA GLN A 2 59.93 -18.15 -85.21
C GLN A 2 59.97 -17.45 -83.80
N PRO A 3 60.69 -16.31 -83.65
CA PRO A 3 61.05 -15.67 -82.38
C PRO A 3 60.30 -14.35 -82.05
N THR A 4 60.39 -13.94 -80.77
CA THR A 4 60.37 -12.58 -80.14
C THR A 4 59.50 -11.43 -80.70
N GLN A 5 59.00 -10.55 -79.82
CA GLN A 5 59.32 -9.09 -79.76
C GLN A 5 58.46 -8.36 -78.67
N PRO A 6 58.83 -7.14 -78.24
CA PRO A 6 58.97 -6.75 -76.83
C PRO A 6 57.88 -5.78 -76.34
N TRP A 7 57.82 -5.58 -75.02
CA TRP A 7 56.98 -4.58 -74.37
C TRP A 7 57.44 -3.15 -74.74
N GLU A 8 56.49 -2.29 -75.14
CA GLU A 8 56.68 -0.87 -75.45
C GLU A 8 56.48 0.03 -74.21
N GLU A 9 56.94 1.27 -74.36
CA GLU A 9 57.45 2.25 -73.42
C GLU A 9 56.35 3.19 -72.85
N GLU A 10 56.27 3.34 -71.52
CA GLU A 10 55.34 4.25 -70.82
C GLU A 10 55.98 5.63 -70.60
N ALA A 11 55.38 6.69 -71.14
CA ALA A 11 55.75 8.09 -70.88
C ALA A 11 54.84 8.70 -69.79
N GLY A 12 55.41 9.05 -68.62
CA GLY A 12 54.68 9.53 -67.44
C GLY A 12 54.20 11.00 -67.50
N PRO A 13 53.26 11.41 -66.61
CA PRO A 13 52.57 12.70 -66.66
C PRO A 13 53.40 13.90 -66.10
N ALA A 14 53.13 15.10 -66.62
CA ALA A 14 53.81 16.36 -66.27
C ALA A 14 53.63 16.79 -64.79
N PRO A 15 54.62 17.52 -64.20
CA PRO A 15 54.62 17.84 -62.77
C PRO A 15 53.57 18.90 -62.37
N PRO A 16 53.00 18.82 -61.15
CA PRO A 16 51.96 19.74 -60.69
C PRO A 16 52.50 21.16 -60.41
N PRO A 17 51.67 22.21 -60.62
CA PRO A 17 52.09 23.60 -60.41
C PRO A 17 52.31 23.92 -58.93
N THR A 18 53.38 24.67 -58.63
CA THR A 18 53.77 25.06 -57.27
C THR A 18 52.73 26.00 -56.63
N GLY A 19 52.50 25.85 -55.31
CA GLY A 19 51.35 26.38 -54.56
C GLY A 19 51.06 27.88 -54.62
N HIS A 20 51.95 28.70 -55.19
CA HIS A 20 51.69 30.13 -55.41
C HIS A 20 50.65 30.36 -56.53
N GLN A 21 50.67 29.60 -57.61
CA GLN A 21 49.76 29.82 -58.76
C GLN A 21 48.29 29.45 -58.48
N GLY A 22 48.03 28.59 -57.48
CA GLY A 22 46.68 28.12 -57.16
C GLY A 22 45.75 29.22 -56.64
N TYR A 23 46.27 30.21 -55.92
CA TYR A 23 45.46 31.31 -55.37
C TYR A 23 44.85 32.20 -56.46
N GLU A 24 45.55 32.38 -57.58
CA GLU A 24 45.06 33.17 -58.73
C GLU A 24 44.01 32.40 -59.53
N GLN A 25 44.21 31.09 -59.73
CA GLN A 25 43.24 30.24 -60.42
C GLN A 25 41.92 30.08 -59.65
N LEU A 26 42.00 30.09 -58.31
CA LEU A 26 40.83 29.99 -57.43
C LEU A 26 40.24 31.36 -57.06
N ASN A 27 40.82 32.46 -57.57
CA ASN A 27 40.42 33.84 -57.31
C ASN A 27 40.24 34.18 -55.82
N VAL A 28 41.11 33.61 -54.96
CA VAL A 28 41.07 33.80 -53.50
C VAL A 28 42.12 34.83 -53.09
N LYS A 29 41.70 35.85 -52.33
CA LYS A 29 42.59 36.89 -51.81
C LYS A 29 43.63 36.28 -50.86
N ARG A 30 44.91 36.58 -51.09
CA ARG A 30 46.01 36.15 -50.21
C ARG A 30 46.08 37.08 -48.99
N GLU A 31 45.61 36.61 -47.83
CA GLU A 31 45.79 37.28 -46.53
C GLU A 31 46.46 36.31 -45.53
N PRO A 32 47.35 36.80 -44.66
CA PRO A 32 47.98 35.96 -43.64
C PRO A 32 46.95 35.52 -42.59
N LEU A 33 46.83 34.21 -42.38
CA LEU A 33 45.85 33.63 -41.47
C LEU A 33 46.14 34.01 -40.02
N GLN A 34 45.10 34.38 -39.27
CA GLN A 34 45.19 34.61 -37.83
C GLN A 34 45.08 33.27 -37.08
N LEU A 35 45.91 33.07 -36.05
CA LEU A 35 45.91 31.84 -35.27
C LEU A 35 44.76 31.87 -34.25
N ILE A 36 43.83 30.94 -34.38
CA ILE A 36 42.75 30.74 -33.39
C ILE A 36 43.36 30.05 -32.17
N GLN A 37 43.18 30.65 -30.98
CA GLN A 37 43.63 30.01 -29.75
C GLN A 37 42.77 28.76 -29.46
N PRO A 38 43.39 27.60 -29.22
CA PRO A 38 42.65 26.38 -28.94
C PRO A 38 41.95 26.47 -27.57
N GLN A 39 40.67 26.10 -27.54
CA GLN A 39 39.95 25.92 -26.28
C GLN A 39 40.19 24.51 -25.74
N PHE A 40 41.03 24.40 -24.71
CA PHE A 40 41.25 23.13 -24.02
C PHE A 40 40.10 22.87 -23.06
N LYS A 41 39.27 21.86 -23.36
CA LYS A 41 38.26 21.35 -22.43
C LYS A 41 38.92 20.35 -21.48
N THR A 42 38.76 20.55 -20.17
CA THR A 42 39.17 19.54 -19.19
C THR A 42 38.01 18.55 -19.02
N PRO A 43 38.17 17.26 -19.38
CA PRO A 43 37.10 16.29 -19.22
C PRO A 43 36.81 16.07 -17.73
N LEU A 44 35.53 16.10 -17.36
CA LEU A 44 35.12 15.76 -16.00
C LEU A 44 35.40 14.27 -15.73
N PRO A 45 35.74 13.89 -14.48
CA PRO A 45 35.79 12.49 -14.09
C PRO A 45 34.47 11.77 -14.46
N ALA A 46 34.58 10.53 -14.93
CA ALA A 46 33.41 9.75 -15.32
C ALA A 46 32.46 9.60 -14.14
N ARG A 47 31.20 10.02 -14.32
CA ARG A 47 30.16 9.89 -13.29
C ARG A 47 29.76 8.42 -13.20
N GLN A 48 29.83 7.86 -12.00
CA GLN A 48 29.34 6.51 -11.74
C GLN A 48 27.82 6.57 -11.54
N PRO A 49 27.03 5.79 -12.28
CA PRO A 49 25.60 5.65 -12.01
C PRO A 49 25.40 4.89 -10.69
N GLU A 50 24.39 5.28 -9.93
CA GLU A 50 23.99 4.54 -8.73
C GLU A 50 23.30 3.23 -9.15
N VAL A 51 23.75 2.12 -8.59
CA VAL A 51 23.21 0.79 -8.86
C VAL A 51 22.56 0.24 -7.59
N PHE A 52 21.41 -0.40 -7.73
CA PHE A 52 20.79 -1.09 -6.61
C PHE A 52 21.73 -2.20 -6.11
N PRO A 53 21.89 -2.36 -4.79
CA PRO A 53 22.65 -3.48 -4.24
C PRO A 53 21.96 -4.81 -4.60
N PRO A 54 22.70 -5.94 -4.63
CA PRO A 54 22.13 -7.25 -4.82
C PRO A 54 20.99 -7.51 -3.82
N SER A 55 19.82 -7.93 -4.31
CA SER A 55 18.67 -8.25 -3.46
C SER A 55 18.92 -9.54 -2.69
N PHE A 56 18.67 -9.50 -1.39
CA PHE A 56 18.60 -10.71 -0.57
C PHE A 56 17.28 -11.44 -0.84
N SER A 57 17.21 -12.73 -0.52
CA SER A 57 15.94 -13.47 -0.53
C SER A 57 15.01 -12.90 0.54
N GLU A 58 13.91 -12.28 0.12
CA GLU A 58 12.84 -11.84 1.02
C GLU A 58 12.06 -13.05 1.56
N LEU A 59 11.56 -12.93 2.79
CA LEU A 59 10.68 -13.95 3.35
C LEU A 59 9.38 -14.00 2.53
N PRO A 60 8.76 -15.19 2.37
CA PRO A 60 7.46 -15.27 1.73
C PRO A 60 6.45 -14.42 2.50
N LEU A 61 5.51 -13.84 1.77
CA LEU A 61 4.39 -13.12 2.37
C LEU A 61 3.65 -14.03 3.37
N PRO A 62 3.17 -13.48 4.50
CA PRO A 62 2.40 -14.27 5.44
C PRO A 62 1.20 -14.91 4.73
N PRO A 63 0.87 -16.18 5.00
CA PRO A 63 -0.24 -16.85 4.37
C PRO A 63 -1.56 -16.14 4.73
N LEU A 64 -2.45 -16.02 3.76
CA LEU A 64 -3.78 -15.47 4.00
C LEU A 64 -4.65 -16.52 4.70
N GLU A 65 -5.03 -16.26 5.94
CA GLU A 65 -6.01 -17.05 6.68
C GLU A 65 -7.42 -16.52 6.40
N LEU A 66 -8.32 -17.42 5.99
CA LEU A 66 -9.71 -17.09 5.71
C LEU A 66 -10.54 -17.31 6.97
N PHE A 67 -10.74 -16.24 7.74
CA PHE A 67 -11.62 -16.23 8.91
C PHE A 67 -13.06 -15.88 8.51
N ASP A 68 -14.02 -16.52 9.15
CA ASP A 68 -15.41 -16.06 9.14
C ASP A 68 -15.52 -14.80 10.02
N LEU A 69 -15.67 -13.65 9.38
CA LEU A 69 -15.76 -12.36 10.07
C LEU A 69 -17.07 -12.22 10.85
N ASP A 70 -18.14 -12.88 10.40
CA ASP A 70 -19.41 -12.85 11.09
C ASP A 70 -19.35 -13.70 12.37
N GLU A 71 -18.58 -14.79 12.37
CA GLU A 71 -18.36 -15.56 13.59
C GLU A 71 -17.45 -14.82 14.58
N THR A 72 -16.38 -14.20 14.07
CA THR A 72 -15.29 -13.64 14.91
C THR A 72 -15.54 -12.21 15.39
N PHE A 73 -16.21 -11.37 14.59
CA PHE A 73 -16.36 -9.93 14.85
C PHE A 73 -17.81 -9.46 14.95
N SER A 74 -18.81 -10.35 14.84
CA SER A 74 -20.20 -9.91 15.00
C SER A 74 -20.47 -9.35 16.39
N SER A 75 -21.10 -8.17 16.42
CA SER A 75 -21.61 -7.57 17.65
C SER A 75 -22.61 -8.49 18.36
N GLU A 76 -22.78 -8.33 19.67
CA GLU A 76 -23.78 -9.10 20.43
C GLU A 76 -25.18 -8.91 19.83
N LYS A 77 -25.50 -7.69 19.38
CA LYS A 77 -26.78 -7.37 18.74
C LYS A 77 -27.02 -8.16 17.45
N SER A 78 -26.02 -8.28 16.59
CA SER A 78 -26.13 -9.05 15.35
C SER A 78 -26.33 -10.53 15.64
N ARG A 79 -25.57 -11.08 16.59
CA ARG A 79 -25.66 -12.48 17.01
C ARG A 79 -27.02 -12.80 17.64
N LEU A 80 -27.56 -11.88 18.45
CA LEU A 80 -28.90 -12.00 19.00
C LEU A 80 -29.97 -12.01 17.89
N ALA A 81 -29.90 -11.09 16.94
CA ALA A 81 -30.85 -11.06 15.82
C ALA A 81 -30.80 -12.36 15.00
N GLN A 82 -29.60 -12.90 14.75
CA GLN A 82 -29.45 -14.18 14.05
C GLN A 82 -30.08 -15.34 14.80
N ILE A 83 -29.86 -15.47 16.12
CA ILE A 83 -30.43 -16.58 16.89
C ILE A 83 -31.96 -16.46 17.00
N THR A 84 -32.49 -15.25 17.13
CA THR A 84 -33.95 -15.00 17.14
C THR A 84 -34.61 -15.41 15.83
N ASN A 85 -33.96 -15.20 14.69
CA ASN A 85 -34.50 -15.62 13.40
C ASN A 85 -34.45 -17.13 13.17
N LYS A 86 -33.63 -17.86 13.96
CA LYS A 86 -33.40 -19.30 13.79
C LYS A 86 -34.23 -20.16 14.74
N CYS A 87 -34.62 -19.64 15.89
CA CYS A 87 -35.32 -20.40 16.93
C CYS A 87 -36.84 -20.17 16.85
N THR A 88 -37.58 -21.21 17.21
CA THR A 88 -39.04 -21.18 17.39
C THR A 88 -39.41 -21.43 18.86
N GLU A 89 -40.69 -21.51 19.19
CA GLU A 89 -41.17 -21.68 20.57
C GLU A 89 -40.73 -23.02 21.20
N GLU A 90 -40.45 -24.02 20.38
CA GLU A 90 -39.97 -25.35 20.80
C GLU A 90 -38.52 -25.31 21.30
N ASP A 91 -37.74 -24.32 20.87
CA ASP A 91 -36.30 -24.18 21.17
C ASP A 91 -36.02 -23.21 22.33
N LEU A 92 -37.04 -22.92 23.16
CA LEU A 92 -36.98 -21.84 24.16
C LEU A 92 -35.77 -21.94 25.10
N GLU A 93 -35.50 -23.14 25.61
CA GLU A 93 -34.38 -23.41 26.52
C GLU A 93 -33.03 -23.12 25.85
N PHE A 94 -32.88 -23.56 24.59
CA PHE A 94 -31.67 -23.33 23.81
C PHE A 94 -31.50 -21.85 23.47
N TYR A 95 -32.58 -21.19 23.06
CA TYR A 95 -32.60 -19.77 22.73
C TYR A 95 -32.13 -18.91 23.91
N VAL A 96 -32.69 -19.14 25.10
CA VAL A 96 -32.30 -18.39 26.30
C VAL A 96 -30.84 -18.63 26.66
N ARG A 97 -30.38 -19.88 26.63
CA ARG A 97 -28.99 -20.22 26.95
C ARG A 97 -28.02 -19.54 25.99
N LYS A 98 -28.31 -19.56 24.70
CA LYS A 98 -27.50 -18.87 23.68
C LYS A 98 -27.51 -17.36 23.83
N CYS A 99 -28.63 -16.76 24.18
CA CYS A 99 -28.67 -15.33 24.53
C CYS A 99 -27.79 -15.03 25.75
N GLY A 100 -27.81 -15.90 26.77
CA GLY A 100 -26.95 -15.79 27.95
C GLY A 100 -25.46 -15.86 27.61
N ASP A 101 -25.07 -16.75 26.69
CA ASP A 101 -23.69 -16.86 26.20
C ASP A 101 -23.26 -15.60 25.43
N ILE A 102 -24.12 -15.09 24.54
CA ILE A 102 -23.85 -13.89 23.74
C ILE A 102 -23.67 -12.66 24.64
N LEU A 103 -24.50 -12.52 25.68
CA LEU A 103 -24.44 -11.41 26.64
C LEU A 103 -23.39 -11.62 27.75
N GLY A 104 -22.66 -12.74 27.76
CA GLY A 104 -21.67 -13.06 28.78
C GLY A 104 -22.24 -13.26 30.19
N VAL A 105 -23.54 -13.57 30.30
CA VAL A 105 -24.22 -13.85 31.57
C VAL A 105 -23.84 -15.23 32.09
N THR A 106 -23.67 -16.21 31.20
CA THR A 106 -23.28 -17.59 31.55
C THR A 106 -22.00 -17.67 32.38
N ASN A 107 -21.04 -16.77 32.14
CA ASN A 107 -19.77 -16.69 32.88
C ASN A 107 -19.91 -16.16 34.31
N LYS A 108 -21.06 -15.54 34.65
CA LYS A 108 -21.35 -14.97 35.97
C LYS A 108 -22.15 -15.92 36.86
N LEU A 109 -22.66 -17.00 36.28
CA LEU A 109 -23.45 -18.01 36.97
C LEU A 109 -22.57 -19.22 37.30
N PRO A 110 -22.84 -19.92 38.43
CA PRO A 110 -22.17 -21.17 38.74
C PRO A 110 -22.49 -22.22 37.66
N THR A 111 -21.54 -23.12 37.40
CA THR A 111 -21.58 -24.06 36.26
C THR A 111 -22.79 -25.01 36.29
N ASP A 112 -23.29 -25.26 37.49
CA ASP A 112 -24.46 -26.07 37.84
C ASP A 112 -25.80 -25.33 37.72
N GLN A 113 -25.80 -24.02 37.41
CA GLN A 113 -27.00 -23.18 37.31
C GLN A 113 -27.02 -22.34 36.02
N GLN A 114 -26.64 -22.95 34.89
CA GLN A 114 -26.67 -22.32 33.56
C GLN A 114 -27.92 -22.68 32.75
N ASP A 115 -29.01 -23.05 33.45
CA ASP A 115 -30.32 -23.27 32.85
C ASP A 115 -31.01 -21.95 32.52
N ALA A 116 -31.95 -21.99 31.57
CA ALA A 116 -32.66 -20.80 31.10
C ALA A 116 -33.29 -19.98 32.24
N LYS A 117 -33.79 -20.66 33.28
CA LYS A 117 -34.43 -20.03 34.43
C LYS A 117 -33.48 -19.08 35.18
N TYR A 118 -32.27 -19.53 35.48
CA TYR A 118 -31.28 -18.74 36.23
C TYR A 118 -30.73 -17.59 35.38
N ILE A 119 -30.58 -17.80 34.07
CA ILE A 119 -30.18 -16.75 33.13
C ILE A 119 -31.23 -15.63 33.10
N LEU A 120 -32.51 -15.97 32.96
CA LEU A 120 -33.60 -15.00 32.98
C LEU A 120 -33.66 -14.25 34.32
N GLU A 121 -33.56 -14.98 35.43
CA GLU A 121 -33.58 -14.40 36.77
C GLU A 121 -32.47 -13.34 36.92
N HIS A 122 -31.24 -13.69 36.54
CA HIS A 122 -30.11 -12.77 36.61
C HIS A 122 -30.32 -11.50 35.76
N ILE A 123 -30.81 -11.66 34.53
CA ILE A 123 -31.10 -10.53 33.64
C ILE A 123 -32.22 -9.66 34.21
N PHE A 124 -33.30 -10.26 34.71
CA PHE A 124 -34.40 -9.51 35.30
C PHE A 124 -33.97 -8.72 36.52
N PHE A 125 -33.17 -9.29 37.41
CA PHE A 125 -32.60 -8.55 38.53
C PHE A 125 -31.80 -7.34 38.05
N GLN A 126 -30.92 -7.50 37.06
CA GLN A 126 -30.17 -6.37 36.50
C GLN A 126 -31.08 -5.28 35.92
N VAL A 127 -32.13 -5.66 35.18
CA VAL A 127 -33.08 -4.70 34.60
C VAL A 127 -33.85 -3.96 35.70
N VAL A 128 -34.27 -4.66 36.75
CA VAL A 128 -34.96 -4.05 37.89
C VAL A 128 -34.06 -3.07 38.62
N GLU A 129 -32.82 -3.47 38.94
CA GLU A 129 -31.84 -2.59 39.60
C GLU A 129 -31.49 -1.37 38.73
N PHE A 130 -31.30 -1.58 37.42
CA PHE A 130 -31.07 -0.48 36.49
C PHE A 130 -32.23 0.52 36.43
N LYS A 131 -33.47 0.02 36.50
CA LYS A 131 -34.67 0.88 36.55
C LYS A 131 -34.78 1.64 37.87
N LYS A 132 -34.41 1.04 39.01
CA LYS A 132 -34.39 1.74 40.30
C LYS A 132 -33.42 2.92 40.28
N LEU A 133 -32.21 2.72 39.74
CA LEU A 133 -31.19 3.78 39.63
C LEU A 133 -31.65 4.96 38.76
N LYS A 134 -32.37 4.69 37.66
CA LYS A 134 -32.95 5.74 36.82
C LYS A 134 -34.02 6.55 37.56
N GLN A 135 -34.76 5.91 38.46
CA GLN A 135 -35.80 6.56 39.23
C GLN A 135 -35.21 7.56 40.23
N GLU A 136 -34.10 7.26 40.90
CA GLU A 136 -33.43 8.25 41.77
C GLU A 136 -32.87 9.44 40.98
N HIS A 137 -32.23 9.22 39.83
CA HIS A 137 -31.72 10.32 39.01
C HIS A 137 -32.84 11.24 38.50
N ASP A 138 -33.99 10.68 38.11
CA ASP A 138 -35.16 11.48 37.70
C ASP A 138 -35.80 12.23 38.89
N ILE A 139 -35.68 11.72 40.12
CA ILE A 139 -36.17 12.38 41.34
C ILE A 139 -35.23 13.53 41.77
N ASP A 140 -33.92 13.30 41.79
CA ASP A 140 -32.91 14.30 42.20
C ASP A 140 -32.87 15.51 41.25
N THR A 141 -33.05 15.27 39.94
CA THR A 141 -33.10 16.34 38.93
C THR A 141 -34.36 17.19 39.08
N ASN A 142 -35.47 16.58 39.53
CA ASN A 142 -36.73 17.27 39.71
C ASN A 142 -36.78 18.03 41.05
N GLU A 143 -36.20 17.52 42.14
CA GLU A 143 -36.09 18.27 43.41
C GLU A 143 -35.20 19.51 43.30
N THR A 144 -34.08 19.43 42.58
CA THR A 144 -33.19 20.58 42.38
C THR A 144 -33.89 21.70 41.58
N ALA A 145 -34.70 21.33 40.56
CA ALA A 145 -35.50 22.29 39.79
C ALA A 145 -36.65 22.95 40.58
N PHE A 146 -37.13 22.33 41.67
CA PHE A 146 -38.14 22.91 42.56
C PHE A 146 -37.55 23.82 43.64
N GLN A 147 -36.26 23.68 43.99
CA GLN A 147 -35.59 24.55 44.97
C GLN A 147 -35.01 25.83 44.38
N ASP A 148 -34.71 25.87 43.08
CA ASP A 148 -34.20 27.07 42.39
C ASP A 148 -35.29 28.09 41.99
N ASN A 149 -36.55 27.87 42.39
CA ASN A 149 -37.71 28.72 42.05
C ASN A 149 -38.32 29.47 43.25
N PHE A 150 -37.59 29.64 44.36
CA PHE A 150 -37.97 30.52 45.48
C PHE A 150 -36.81 31.34 46.03
#